data_AF-A0A349DV09-F1
#
_entry.id   AF-A0A349DV09-F1
#
_cell.length_a   1.000
_cell.length_b   1.000
_cell.length_c   1.000
_cell.angle_alpha   90.00
_cell.angle_beta   90.00
_cell.angle_gamma   90.00
#
_symmetry.space_group_name_H-M   'P 1'
#
loop_
_entity.id
_entity.type
_entity.pdbx_description
1 polymer ?
#
loop_
_entity_poly.entity_id
_entity_poly.type
_entity_poly.pdbx_seq_one_letter_code
_entity_poly.pdbx_strand_id
1 'polypeptide(L)'
;IMDWEMPMMSGLEVTVHLKKHQETSHIPIIIATGIQIEDYNLEEALERGAVDYIRKPFGRLELLARSRSAMRIADLHQKEKMLMQSMIDAQNRELSTIALQVAQKNELLEGIVKKFQPMASSNSVVKKYLKDIQSGLNLDNQWEKFKMHFEKVHPRFFLRLQQKYPALTPNELKMCAYMKMNLSIKETMQILNISKKGLETARYRIKKKLALTPKEDLHKLIHQF
;
A
#
# COMPACT_ATOMS: atom_id res chain seq x y z
N ILE A 1 12.91 -3.23 -29.54
CA ILE A 1 12.19 -3.09 -30.83
C ILE A 1 11.40 -4.36 -31.04
N MET A 2 10.15 -4.28 -31.45
CA MET A 2 9.24 -5.41 -31.59
C MET A 2 8.74 -5.45 -33.03
N ASP A 3 8.86 -6.56 -33.74
CA ASP A 3 8.28 -6.66 -35.07
C ASP A 3 6.76 -6.86 -34.99
N TRP A 4 6.00 -6.16 -35.83
CA TRP A 4 4.53 -6.25 -35.83
C TRP A 4 4.05 -7.62 -36.28
N GLU A 5 4.62 -8.11 -37.39
CA GLU A 5 4.26 -9.39 -38.01
C GLU A 5 5.23 -10.47 -37.54
N MET A 6 4.75 -11.36 -36.67
CA MET A 6 5.52 -12.51 -36.21
C MET A 6 4.66 -13.78 -36.29
N PRO A 7 5.27 -14.96 -36.51
CA PRO A 7 4.55 -16.23 -36.47
C PRO A 7 3.91 -16.46 -35.10
N MET A 8 2.76 -17.14 -35.07
CA MET A 8 2.00 -17.54 -33.86
C MET A 8 1.35 -16.40 -33.06
N MET A 9 2.03 -15.27 -32.88
CA MET A 9 1.56 -14.14 -32.08
C MET A 9 2.08 -12.84 -32.67
N SER A 10 1.22 -11.83 -32.81
CA SER A 10 1.60 -10.51 -33.30
C SER A 10 2.46 -9.75 -32.29
N GLY A 11 3.28 -8.81 -32.78
CA GLY A 11 4.06 -7.92 -31.93
C GLY A 11 3.21 -7.09 -30.97
N LEU A 12 1.97 -6.79 -31.36
CA LEU A 12 1.01 -6.08 -30.52
C LEU A 12 0.58 -6.95 -29.32
N GLU A 13 0.24 -8.21 -29.55
CA GLU A 13 -0.13 -9.15 -28.48
C GLU A 13 1.01 -9.37 -27.50
N VAL A 14 2.25 -9.51 -28.00
CA VAL A 14 3.44 -9.60 -27.14
C VAL A 14 3.61 -8.31 -26.33
N THR A 15 3.42 -7.15 -26.95
CA THR A 15 3.50 -5.84 -26.27
C THR A 15 2.52 -5.78 -25.11
N VAL A 16 1.25 -6.12 -25.34
CA VAL A 16 0.23 -6.18 -24.29
C VAL A 16 0.62 -7.15 -23.18
N HIS A 17 1.16 -8.31 -23.52
CA HIS A 17 1.59 -9.31 -22.54
C HIS A 17 2.73 -8.77 -21.65
N LEU A 18 3.75 -8.15 -22.23
CA LEU A 18 4.86 -7.54 -21.50
C LEU A 18 4.37 -6.38 -20.62
N LYS A 19 3.45 -5.55 -21.12
CA LYS A 19 2.89 -4.43 -20.35
C LYS A 19 2.05 -4.84 -19.15
N LYS A 20 1.48 -6.05 -19.15
CA LYS A 20 0.73 -6.60 -18.00
C LYS A 20 1.62 -7.10 -16.86
N HIS A 21 2.89 -7.41 -17.11
CA HIS A 21 3.78 -7.98 -16.09
C HIS A 21 4.58 -6.88 -15.38
N GLN A 22 4.59 -6.91 -14.05
CA GLN A 22 5.28 -5.89 -13.25
C GLN A 22 6.77 -5.77 -13.60
N GLU A 23 7.42 -6.91 -13.88
CA GLU A 23 8.85 -6.99 -14.19
C GLU A 23 9.22 -6.45 -15.58
N THR A 24 8.30 -6.42 -16.54
CA THR A 24 8.60 -6.02 -17.93
C THR A 24 7.80 -4.82 -18.41
N SER A 25 6.78 -4.39 -17.66
CA SER A 25 5.90 -3.26 -18.00
C SER A 25 6.64 -1.94 -18.22
N HIS A 26 7.76 -1.74 -17.52
CA HIS A 26 8.58 -0.55 -17.61
C HIS A 26 9.47 -0.47 -18.86
N ILE A 27 9.65 -1.58 -19.59
CA ILE A 27 10.53 -1.63 -20.76
C ILE A 27 9.84 -0.89 -21.92
N PRO A 28 10.44 0.15 -22.52
CA PRO A 28 9.85 0.84 -23.67
C PRO A 28 9.86 -0.05 -24.91
N ILE A 29 8.71 -0.14 -25.60
CA ILE A 29 8.55 -0.98 -26.79
C ILE A 29 8.22 -0.09 -27.98
N ILE A 30 9.11 -0.10 -28.98
CA ILE A 30 8.88 0.53 -30.28
C ILE A 30 8.51 -0.58 -31.26
N ILE A 31 7.36 -0.44 -31.91
CA ILE A 31 6.89 -1.36 -32.95
C ILE A 31 7.62 -1.09 -34.27
N ALA A 32 8.20 -2.11 -34.88
CA ALA A 32 8.65 -2.10 -36.25
C ALA A 32 7.55 -2.66 -37.15
N THR A 33 7.18 -1.93 -38.20
CA THR A 33 6.02 -2.23 -39.04
C THR A 33 6.38 -2.12 -40.53
N GLY A 34 5.65 -2.81 -41.41
CA GLY A 34 5.76 -2.61 -42.86
C GLY A 34 5.13 -1.29 -43.33
N ILE A 35 5.37 -0.92 -44.59
CA ILE A 35 4.78 0.28 -45.22
C ILE A 35 3.27 0.12 -45.44
N GLN A 36 2.80 -1.11 -45.59
CA GLN A 36 1.41 -1.45 -45.91
C GLN A 36 0.47 -1.39 -44.71
N ILE A 37 0.98 -1.10 -43.51
CA ILE A 37 0.15 -1.02 -42.30
C ILE A 37 -0.58 0.33 -42.27
N GLU A 38 -1.90 0.27 -42.11
CA GLU A 38 -2.78 1.45 -42.04
C GLU A 38 -2.51 2.26 -40.76
N ASP A 39 -2.75 3.57 -40.82
CA ASP A 39 -2.48 4.47 -39.71
C ASP A 39 -3.30 4.12 -38.45
N TYR A 40 -4.52 3.57 -38.63
CA TYR A 40 -5.37 3.09 -37.53
C TYR A 40 -4.69 1.99 -36.69
N ASN A 41 -3.95 1.08 -37.33
CA ASN A 41 -3.22 0.03 -36.61
C ASN A 41 -2.06 0.59 -35.77
N LEU A 42 -1.50 1.74 -36.16
CA LEU A 42 -0.42 2.39 -35.44
C LEU A 42 -0.94 3.13 -34.21
N GLU A 43 -2.10 3.76 -34.33
CA GLU A 43 -2.80 4.35 -33.19
C GLU A 43 -3.14 3.29 -32.15
N GLU A 44 -3.72 2.15 -32.57
CA GLU A 44 -3.99 1.03 -31.67
C GLU A 44 -2.71 0.54 -30.97
N ALA A 45 -1.58 0.49 -31.68
CA ALA A 45 -0.31 0.09 -31.08
C ALA A 45 0.07 0.95 -29.87
N LEU A 46 -0.09 2.27 -29.99
CA LEU A 46 0.22 3.24 -28.95
C LEU A 46 -0.74 3.11 -27.77
N GLU A 47 -2.05 2.98 -28.03
CA GLU A 47 -3.06 2.78 -26.98
C GLU A 47 -2.83 1.51 -26.17
N ARG A 48 -2.29 0.47 -26.81
CA ARG A 48 -1.98 -0.83 -26.19
C ARG A 48 -0.62 -0.84 -25.45
N GLY A 49 0.08 0.28 -25.40
CA GLY A 49 1.28 0.49 -24.59
C GLY A 49 2.60 0.43 -25.34
N ALA A 50 2.59 0.42 -26.68
CA ALA A 50 3.79 0.81 -27.42
C ALA A 50 4.09 2.29 -27.16
N VAL A 51 5.37 2.65 -27.13
CA VAL A 51 5.78 4.04 -26.89
C VAL A 51 5.99 4.82 -28.18
N ASP A 52 6.21 4.08 -29.28
CA ASP A 52 6.43 4.63 -30.61
C ASP A 52 6.35 3.50 -31.67
N TYR A 53 6.43 3.84 -32.95
CA TYR A 53 6.61 2.90 -34.04
C TYR A 53 7.67 3.37 -35.05
N ILE A 54 8.15 2.45 -35.89
CA ILE A 54 9.10 2.71 -36.97
C ILE A 54 8.74 1.88 -38.21
N ARG A 55 8.71 2.50 -39.39
CA ARG A 55 8.35 1.84 -40.67
C ARG A 55 9.59 1.22 -41.33
N LYS A 56 9.46 0.00 -41.84
CA LYS A 56 10.50 -0.72 -42.61
C LYS A 56 10.43 -0.33 -44.08
N PRO A 57 11.56 -0.15 -44.79
CA PRO A 57 12.93 -0.15 -44.27
C PRO A 57 13.23 1.16 -43.51
N PHE A 58 13.96 1.07 -42.40
CA PHE A 58 14.37 2.24 -41.61
C PHE A 58 15.88 2.43 -41.61
N GLY A 59 16.30 3.69 -41.50
CA GLY A 59 17.70 4.06 -41.39
C GLY A 59 18.23 3.90 -39.96
N ARG A 60 19.55 3.68 -39.84
CA ARG A 60 20.24 3.60 -38.54
C ARG A 60 20.01 4.85 -37.68
N LEU A 61 20.02 6.04 -38.29
CA LEU A 61 19.84 7.31 -37.57
C LEU A 61 18.44 7.43 -36.95
N GLU A 62 17.39 7.08 -37.71
CA GLU A 62 16.01 7.10 -37.21
C GLU A 62 15.84 6.11 -36.05
N LEU A 63 16.30 4.87 -36.23
CA LEU A 63 16.22 3.85 -35.20
C LEU A 63 16.90 4.28 -33.90
N LEU A 64 18.11 4.85 -34.00
CA LEU A 64 18.85 5.35 -32.84
C LEU A 64 18.16 6.54 -32.18
N ALA A 65 17.63 7.48 -32.95
CA ALA A 65 16.93 8.65 -32.43
C ALA A 65 15.68 8.25 -31.64
N ARG A 66 14.82 7.39 -32.22
CA ARG A 66 13.62 6.88 -31.56
C ARG A 66 13.94 6.04 -30.34
N SER A 67 14.91 5.13 -30.44
CA SER A 67 15.34 4.30 -29.30
C SER A 67 15.84 5.15 -28.13
N ARG A 68 16.67 6.17 -28.39
CA ARG A 68 17.15 7.09 -27.35
C ARG A 68 16.02 7.92 -26.73
N SER A 69 15.06 8.37 -27.53
CA SER A 69 13.90 9.10 -27.02
C SER A 69 13.06 8.23 -26.09
N ALA A 70 12.75 7.01 -26.53
CA ALA A 70 11.99 6.03 -25.77
C ALA A 70 12.67 5.65 -24.45
N MET A 71 13.99 5.43 -24.47
CA MET A 71 14.77 5.18 -23.25
C MET A 71 14.75 6.36 -22.29
N ARG A 72 14.90 7.60 -22.81
CA ARG A 72 14.85 8.81 -21.97
C ARG A 72 13.52 8.97 -21.25
N ILE A 73 12.41 8.73 -21.94
CA ILE A 73 11.07 8.81 -21.34
C ILE A 73 10.93 7.72 -20.26
N ALA A 74 11.36 6.49 -20.54
CA ALA A 74 11.33 5.40 -19.57
C ALA A 74 12.15 5.71 -18.31
N ASP A 75 13.37 6.26 -18.46
CA ASP A 75 14.23 6.67 -17.36
C ASP A 75 13.59 7.77 -16.50
N LEU A 76 12.95 8.75 -17.13
CA LEU A 76 12.25 9.83 -16.41
C LEU A 76 11.08 9.28 -15.58
N HIS A 77 10.23 8.44 -16.16
CA HIS A 77 9.14 7.78 -15.43
C HIS A 77 9.66 6.90 -14.29
N GLN A 78 10.76 6.18 -14.48
CA GLN A 78 11.36 5.37 -13.43
C GLN A 78 11.87 6.23 -12.27
N LYS A 79 12.54 7.36 -12.57
CA LYS A 79 12.99 8.32 -11.56
C LYS A 79 11.82 8.93 -10.78
N GLU A 80 10.78 9.36 -11.47
CA GLU A 80 9.57 9.90 -10.85
C GLU A 80 8.95 8.90 -9.88
N LYS A 81 8.81 7.64 -10.31
CA LYS A 81 8.30 6.56 -9.45
C LYS A 81 9.18 6.32 -8.22
N MET A 82 10.50 6.35 -8.37
CA MET A 82 11.44 6.21 -7.24
C MET A 82 11.31 7.37 -6.25
N LEU A 83 11.21 8.61 -6.75
CA LEU A 83 11.02 9.79 -5.91
C LEU A 83 9.70 9.72 -5.14
N MET A 84 8.60 9.38 -5.83
CA MET A 84 7.29 9.21 -5.22
C MET A 84 7.31 8.13 -4.13
N GLN A 85 7.94 6.99 -4.39
CA GLN A 85 8.09 5.93 -3.40
C GLN A 85 8.90 6.40 -2.18
N SER A 86 10.01 7.12 -2.40
CA SER A 86 10.81 7.67 -1.31
C SER A 86 10.05 8.70 -0.46
N MET A 87 9.18 9.51 -1.07
CA MET A 87 8.32 10.45 -0.34
C MET A 87 7.30 9.71 0.54
N ILE A 88 6.67 8.66 -0.01
CA ILE A 88 5.75 7.79 0.75
C ILE A 88 6.47 7.15 1.94
N ASP A 89 7.67 6.62 1.73
CA ASP A 89 8.46 5.98 2.79
C ASP A 89 8.86 6.97 3.88
N ALA A 90 9.24 8.20 3.50
CA ALA A 90 9.54 9.27 4.45
C ALA A 90 8.31 9.65 5.29
N GLN A 91 7.15 9.83 4.63
CA GLN A 91 5.89 10.14 5.30
C GLN A 91 5.47 9.02 6.27
N ASN A 92 5.64 7.76 5.88
CA ASN A 92 5.39 6.61 6.75
C ASN A 92 6.27 6.64 8.01
N ARG A 93 7.55 7.00 7.89
CA ARG A 93 8.46 7.12 9.05
C ARG A 93 8.06 8.26 9.99
N GLU A 94 7.62 9.39 9.44
CA GLU A 94 7.13 10.52 10.23
C GLU A 94 5.87 10.13 11.01
N LEU A 95 4.90 9.49 10.34
CA LEU A 95 3.68 8.98 10.98
C LEU A 95 3.97 7.99 12.10
N SER A 96 4.91 7.05 11.90
CA SER A 96 5.32 6.11 12.95
C SER A 96 5.93 6.84 14.16
N THR A 97 6.73 7.88 13.93
CA THR A 97 7.32 8.69 15.01
C THR A 97 6.24 9.42 15.81
N ILE A 98 5.27 10.03 15.12
CA ILE A 98 4.12 10.69 15.76
C ILE A 98 3.31 9.68 16.56
N ALA A 99 3.04 8.49 16.02
CA ALA A 99 2.30 7.44 16.70
C ALA A 99 3.03 6.98 17.98
N LEU A 100 4.35 6.81 17.95
CA LEU A 100 5.16 6.48 19.12
C LEU A 100 5.12 7.58 20.18
N GLN A 101 5.23 8.85 19.78
CA GLN A 101 5.13 9.97 20.72
C GLN A 101 3.75 10.04 21.39
N VAL A 102 2.68 9.77 20.64
CA VAL A 102 1.33 9.71 21.18
C VAL A 102 1.19 8.55 22.15
N ALA A 103 1.71 7.36 21.81
CA ALA A 103 1.70 6.20 22.69
C ALA A 103 2.45 6.47 24.00
N GLN A 104 3.65 7.07 23.94
CA GLN A 104 4.43 7.46 25.12
C GLN A 104 3.69 8.48 26.00
N LYS A 105 3.08 9.51 25.39
CA LYS A 105 2.28 10.50 26.12
C LYS A 105 1.08 9.84 26.81
N ASN A 106 0.39 8.92 26.13
CA ASN A 106 -0.73 8.19 26.70
C ASN A 106 -0.27 7.29 27.87
N GLU A 107 0.84 6.57 27.75
CA GLU A 107 1.41 5.74 28.82
C GLU A 107 1.75 6.57 30.06
N LEU A 108 2.35 7.75 29.87
CA LEU A 108 2.65 8.68 30.96
C LEU A 108 1.37 9.17 31.65
N LEU A 109 0.35 9.57 30.88
CA LEU A 109 -0.93 10.03 31.41
C LEU A 109 -1.67 8.90 32.16
N GLU A 110 -1.66 7.67 31.65
CA GLU A 110 -2.18 6.50 32.37
C GLU A 110 -1.45 6.27 33.70
N GLY A 111 -0.12 6.45 33.71
CA GLY A 111 0.68 6.39 34.92
C GLY A 111 0.28 7.44 35.96
N ILE A 112 0.03 8.68 35.52
CA ILE A 112 -0.48 9.76 36.38
C ILE A 112 -1.86 9.39 36.93
N VAL A 113 -2.78 8.95 36.06
CA VAL A 113 -4.13 8.54 36.47
C VAL A 113 -4.07 7.46 37.54
N LYS A 114 -3.25 6.41 37.35
CA LYS A 114 -3.07 5.34 38.34
C LYS A 114 -2.55 5.85 39.68
N LYS A 115 -1.58 6.77 39.69
CA LYS A 115 -1.01 7.33 40.92
C LYS A 115 -2.02 8.14 41.74
N PHE A 116 -2.91 8.86 41.06
CA PHE A 116 -3.90 9.73 41.72
C PHE A 116 -5.27 9.06 41.92
N GLN A 117 -5.50 7.87 41.35
CA GLN A 117 -6.73 7.11 41.50
C GLN A 117 -7.13 6.85 42.97
N PRO A 118 -6.22 6.51 43.90
CA PRO A 118 -6.57 6.30 45.31
C PRO A 118 -7.09 7.57 46.00
N MET A 119 -6.62 8.75 45.57
CA MET A 119 -7.03 10.05 46.11
C MET A 119 -8.40 10.51 45.57
N ALA A 120 -8.91 9.88 44.52
CA ALA A 120 -10.21 10.21 43.92
C ALA A 120 -11.40 9.88 44.83
N SER A 121 -11.22 8.93 45.77
CA SER A 121 -12.26 8.52 46.72
C SER A 121 -12.56 9.59 47.77
N SER A 122 -11.56 10.40 48.12
CA SER A 122 -11.62 11.39 49.19
C SER A 122 -11.59 12.84 48.67
N ASN A 123 -11.35 13.06 47.37
CA ASN A 123 -11.30 14.39 46.77
C ASN A 123 -12.08 14.46 45.45
N SER A 124 -13.24 15.14 45.47
CA SER A 124 -14.14 15.29 44.31
C SER A 124 -13.52 16.10 43.16
N VAL A 125 -12.61 17.02 43.46
CA VAL A 125 -11.88 17.82 42.46
C VAL A 125 -10.87 16.94 41.71
N VAL A 126 -10.11 16.11 42.45
CA VAL A 126 -9.20 15.12 41.85
C VAL A 126 -9.98 14.13 41.00
N LYS A 127 -11.13 13.64 41.49
CA LYS A 127 -12.02 12.75 40.74
C LYS A 127 -12.49 13.39 39.42
N LYS A 128 -12.81 14.69 39.41
CA LYS A 128 -13.19 15.43 38.20
C LYS A 128 -12.03 15.47 37.20
N TYR A 129 -10.85 15.91 37.62
CA TYR A 129 -9.69 16.01 36.71
C TYR A 129 -9.25 14.67 36.15
N LEU A 130 -9.32 13.59 36.94
CA LEU A 130 -9.04 12.24 36.44
C LEU A 130 -10.02 11.81 35.35
N LYS A 131 -11.31 12.18 35.49
CA LYS A 131 -12.34 11.91 34.50
C LYS A 131 -12.12 12.72 33.21
N ASP A 132 -11.71 13.98 33.35
CA ASP A 132 -11.38 14.85 32.21
C ASP A 132 -10.16 14.30 31.44
N ILE A 133 -9.11 13.85 32.14
CA ILE A 133 -7.93 13.20 31.52
C ILE A 133 -8.32 11.88 30.84
N GLN A 134 -9.09 11.01 31.53
CA GLN A 134 -9.54 9.73 30.98
C GLN A 134 -10.43 9.91 29.74
N SER A 135 -11.29 10.93 29.71
CA SER A 135 -12.11 11.23 28.53
C SER A 135 -11.29 11.78 27.35
N GLY A 136 -10.24 12.55 27.61
CA GLY A 136 -9.27 12.98 26.59
C GLY A 136 -8.38 11.84 26.05
N LEU A 137 -8.18 10.79 26.85
CA LEU A 137 -7.45 9.57 26.49
C LEU A 137 -8.27 8.55 25.69
N ASN A 138 -9.59 8.74 25.54
CA ASN A 138 -10.43 7.77 24.84
C ASN A 138 -9.97 7.56 23.39
N LEU A 139 -9.54 6.32 23.13
CA LEU A 139 -8.89 5.83 21.91
C LEU A 139 -9.77 5.87 20.65
N ASP A 140 -11.07 6.10 20.76
CA ASP A 140 -12.00 6.07 19.62
C ASP A 140 -11.71 7.17 18.60
N ASN A 141 -11.23 8.34 19.05
CA ASN A 141 -10.85 9.43 18.14
C ASN A 141 -9.50 9.16 17.42
N GLN A 142 -8.59 8.40 18.03
CA GLN A 142 -7.32 8.05 17.39
C GLN A 142 -7.51 7.01 16.28
N TRP A 143 -8.42 6.06 16.49
CA TRP A 143 -8.76 5.07 15.47
C TRP A 143 -9.42 5.71 14.26
N GLU A 144 -10.39 6.62 14.44
CA GLU A 144 -11.01 7.33 13.31
C GLU A 144 -10.01 8.20 12.53
N LYS A 145 -9.13 8.92 13.24
CA LYS A 145 -8.04 9.68 12.58
C LYS A 145 -7.10 8.77 11.80
N PHE A 146 -6.65 7.66 12.41
CA PHE A 146 -5.83 6.66 11.72
C PHE A 146 -6.57 6.13 10.49
N LYS A 147 -7.82 5.69 10.64
CA LYS A 147 -8.65 5.10 9.59
C LYS A 147 -8.81 6.06 8.42
N MET A 148 -9.12 7.33 8.68
CA MET A 148 -9.23 8.36 7.65
C MET A 148 -7.92 8.53 6.86
N HIS A 149 -6.77 8.57 7.52
CA HIS A 149 -5.48 8.70 6.81
C HIS A 149 -5.10 7.41 6.09
N PHE A 150 -5.32 6.26 6.73
CA PHE A 150 -5.08 4.96 6.16
C PHE A 150 -5.91 4.74 4.89
N GLU A 151 -7.18 5.13 4.85
CA GLU A 151 -8.02 5.01 3.65
C GLU A 151 -7.60 5.94 2.51
N LYS A 152 -6.91 7.06 2.80
CA LYS A 152 -6.30 7.90 1.75
C LYS A 152 -5.13 7.19 1.07
N VAL A 153 -4.33 6.43 1.82
CA VAL A 153 -3.15 5.71 1.31
C VAL A 153 -3.50 4.33 0.76
N HIS A 154 -4.50 3.68 1.35
CA HIS A 154 -5.01 2.37 0.97
C HIS A 154 -6.52 2.44 0.66
N PRO A 155 -6.90 3.06 -0.49
CA PRO A 155 -8.30 3.21 -0.85
C PRO A 155 -9.02 1.86 -0.91
N ARG A 156 -10.21 1.81 -0.33
CA ARG A 156 -11.09 0.63 -0.31
C ARG A 156 -10.50 -0.61 0.38
N PHE A 157 -9.41 -0.51 1.15
CA PHE A 157 -8.85 -1.66 1.88
C PHE A 157 -9.91 -2.34 2.77
N PHE A 158 -10.55 -1.57 3.66
CA PHE A 158 -11.55 -2.13 4.58
C PHE A 158 -12.77 -2.66 3.82
N LEU A 159 -13.22 -1.94 2.78
CA LEU A 159 -14.31 -2.36 1.90
C LEU A 159 -14.02 -3.73 1.27
N ARG A 160 -12.86 -3.89 0.60
CA ARG A 160 -12.47 -5.15 -0.04
C ARG A 160 -12.31 -6.29 0.97
N LEU A 161 -11.68 -5.99 2.11
CA LEU A 161 -11.43 -7.00 3.14
C LEU A 161 -12.74 -7.47 3.79
N GLN A 162 -13.67 -6.56 4.12
CA GLN A 162 -14.97 -6.92 4.68
C GLN A 162 -15.91 -7.57 3.66
N GLN A 163 -15.86 -7.18 2.38
CA GLN A 163 -16.62 -7.85 1.33
C GLN A 163 -16.22 -9.32 1.19
N LYS A 164 -14.92 -9.61 1.25
CA LYS A 164 -14.41 -10.98 1.15
C LYS A 164 -14.49 -11.76 2.47
N TYR A 165 -14.33 -11.08 3.60
CA TYR A 165 -14.33 -11.68 4.94
C TYR A 165 -15.26 -10.92 5.91
N PRO A 166 -16.59 -11.04 5.76
CA PRO A 166 -17.56 -10.26 6.53
C PRO A 166 -17.60 -10.60 8.02
N ALA A 167 -17.06 -11.77 8.43
CA ALA A 167 -17.00 -12.21 9.82
C ALA A 167 -15.89 -11.54 10.65
N LEU A 168 -15.07 -10.67 10.05
CA LEU A 168 -14.05 -9.92 10.75
C LEU A 168 -14.67 -8.82 11.63
N THR A 169 -14.28 -8.82 12.89
CA THR A 169 -14.68 -7.80 13.87
C THR A 169 -13.91 -6.50 13.63
N PRO A 170 -14.40 -5.35 14.14
CA PRO A 170 -13.69 -4.07 14.05
C PRO A 170 -12.25 -4.12 14.57
N ASN A 171 -12.00 -4.83 15.68
CA ASN A 171 -10.65 -4.99 16.23
C ASN A 171 -9.73 -5.84 15.35
N GLU A 172 -10.28 -6.86 14.68
CA GLU A 172 -9.51 -7.66 13.73
C GLU A 172 -9.20 -6.87 12.46
N LEU A 173 -10.13 -6.03 11.98
CA LEU A 173 -9.87 -5.11 10.86
C LEU A 173 -8.78 -4.09 11.20
N LYS A 174 -8.83 -3.53 12.41
CA LYS A 174 -7.80 -2.64 12.94
C LYS A 174 -6.43 -3.32 12.97
N MET A 175 -6.39 -4.56 13.41
CA MET A 175 -5.18 -5.36 13.42
C MET A 175 -4.65 -5.69 12.01
N CYS A 176 -5.53 -5.98 11.05
CA CYS A 176 -5.15 -6.14 9.65
C CYS A 176 -4.59 -4.85 9.04
N ALA A 177 -5.17 -3.70 9.36
CA ALA A 177 -4.64 -2.41 8.91
C ALA A 177 -3.23 -2.14 9.47
N TYR A 178 -2.97 -2.49 10.72
CA TYR A 178 -1.62 -2.38 11.30
C TYR A 178 -0.61 -3.31 10.64
N MET A 179 -1.02 -4.53 10.28
CA MET A 179 -0.17 -5.42 9.47
C MET A 179 0.10 -4.85 8.08
N LYS A 180 -0.91 -4.27 7.43
CA LYS A 180 -0.75 -3.62 6.11
C LYS A 180 0.26 -2.47 6.14
N MET A 181 0.40 -1.81 7.29
CA MET A 181 1.39 -0.76 7.54
C MET A 181 2.78 -1.28 7.91
N ASN A 182 3.01 -2.60 7.93
CA ASN A 182 4.25 -3.24 8.38
C ASN A 182 4.65 -2.90 9.83
N LEU A 183 3.67 -2.62 10.70
CA LEU A 183 3.95 -2.39 12.12
C LEU A 183 4.44 -3.69 12.78
N SER A 184 5.45 -3.57 13.64
CA SER A 184 5.99 -4.68 14.40
C SER A 184 4.97 -5.22 15.40
N ILE A 185 5.21 -6.47 15.85
CA ILE A 185 4.42 -7.09 16.92
C ILE A 185 4.42 -6.21 18.18
N LYS A 186 5.56 -5.61 18.50
CA LYS A 186 5.72 -4.75 19.68
C LYS A 186 4.87 -3.47 19.57
N GLU A 187 4.92 -2.79 18.42
CA GLU A 187 4.12 -1.57 18.19
C GLU A 187 2.63 -1.90 18.17
N THR A 188 2.24 -2.99 17.51
CA THR A 188 0.83 -3.43 17.46
C THR A 188 0.28 -3.73 18.85
N MET A 189 1.07 -4.37 19.73
CA MET A 189 0.70 -4.61 21.13
C MET A 189 0.47 -3.30 21.90
N GLN A 190 1.36 -2.33 21.73
CA GLN A 190 1.25 -1.02 22.38
C GLN A 190 0.01 -0.25 21.91
N ILE A 191 -0.24 -0.23 20.59
CA ILE A 191 -1.37 0.50 20.00
C ILE A 191 -2.72 -0.15 20.35
N LEU A 192 -2.78 -1.48 20.37
CA LEU A 192 -4.00 -2.21 20.71
C LEU A 192 -4.20 -2.38 22.22
N ASN A 193 -3.20 -2.02 23.05
CA ASN A 193 -3.17 -2.27 24.48
C ASN A 193 -3.47 -3.74 24.85
N ILE A 194 -2.77 -4.67 24.18
CA ILE A 194 -2.93 -6.11 24.42
C ILE A 194 -1.58 -6.80 24.65
N SER A 195 -1.62 -7.89 25.41
CA SER A 195 -0.44 -8.73 25.63
C SER A 195 -0.01 -9.46 24.37
N LYS A 196 1.23 -9.96 24.34
CA LYS A 196 1.76 -10.78 23.23
C LYS A 196 0.89 -12.00 22.97
N LYS A 197 0.47 -12.69 24.04
CA LYS A 197 -0.46 -13.84 23.97
C LYS A 197 -1.83 -13.45 23.42
N GLY A 198 -2.31 -12.26 23.79
CA GLY A 198 -3.54 -11.68 23.23
C GLY A 198 -3.43 -11.44 21.73
N LEU A 199 -2.30 -10.85 21.30
CA LEU A 199 -2.01 -10.61 19.88
C LEU A 199 -1.92 -11.93 19.09
N GLU A 200 -1.22 -12.94 19.60
CA GLU A 200 -1.12 -14.27 18.99
C GLU A 200 -2.49 -14.93 18.84
N THR A 201 -3.33 -14.84 19.87
CA THR A 201 -4.69 -15.36 19.85
C THR A 201 -5.54 -14.65 18.79
N ALA A 202 -5.42 -13.32 18.68
CA ALA A 202 -6.11 -12.54 17.65
C ALA A 202 -5.63 -12.92 16.25
N ARG A 203 -4.31 -13.07 16.02
CA ARG A 203 -3.77 -13.56 14.74
C ARG A 203 -4.32 -14.93 14.37
N TYR A 204 -4.41 -15.84 15.33
CA TYR A 204 -4.97 -17.17 15.12
C TYR A 204 -6.45 -17.10 14.71
N ARG A 205 -7.26 -16.27 15.39
CA ARG A 205 -8.67 -16.05 15.03
C ARG A 205 -8.83 -15.47 13.64
N ILE A 206 -8.01 -14.48 13.27
CA ILE A 206 -7.98 -13.90 11.93
C ILE A 206 -7.65 -15.00 10.91
N LYS A 207 -6.56 -15.77 11.10
CA LYS A 207 -6.21 -16.87 10.20
C LYS A 207 -7.36 -17.85 9.99
N LYS A 208 -8.05 -18.24 11.06
CA LYS A 208 -9.20 -19.15 11.00
C LYS A 208 -10.36 -18.55 10.19
N LYS A 209 -10.68 -17.26 10.39
CA LYS A 209 -11.74 -16.55 9.64
C LYS A 209 -11.40 -16.32 8.17
N LEU A 210 -10.12 -16.19 7.86
CA LEU A 210 -9.62 -16.08 6.48
C LEU A 210 -9.45 -17.44 5.79
N ALA A 211 -9.73 -18.55 6.49
CA ALA A 211 -9.53 -19.91 6.03
C ALA A 211 -8.08 -20.22 5.58
N LEU A 212 -7.10 -19.60 6.24
CA LEU A 212 -5.69 -19.79 5.93
C LEU A 212 -5.16 -21.13 6.43
N THR A 213 -4.43 -21.84 5.57
CA THR A 213 -3.67 -23.04 5.92
C THR A 213 -2.41 -22.70 6.74
N PRO A 214 -1.80 -23.65 7.48
CA PRO A 214 -0.62 -23.37 8.30
C PRO A 214 0.59 -22.84 7.52
N LYS A 215 0.69 -23.16 6.23
CA LYS A 215 1.78 -22.72 5.34
C LYS A 215 1.57 -21.32 4.79
N GLU A 216 0.35 -20.79 4.84
CA GLU A 216 0.05 -19.48 4.28
C GLU A 216 0.34 -18.35 5.27
N ASP A 217 0.97 -17.30 4.73
CA ASP A 217 1.35 -16.13 5.50
C ASP A 217 0.22 -15.10 5.51
N LEU A 218 -0.36 -14.90 6.69
CA LEU A 218 -1.37 -13.88 6.94
C LEU A 218 -0.91 -12.48 6.50
N HIS A 219 0.34 -12.12 6.80
CA HIS A 219 0.89 -10.81 6.47
C HIS A 219 0.96 -10.61 4.95
N LYS A 220 1.42 -11.63 4.21
CA LYS A 220 1.46 -11.61 2.74
C LYS A 220 0.07 -11.48 2.13
N LEU A 221 -0.93 -12.20 2.66
CA LEU A 221 -2.31 -12.11 2.18
C LEU A 221 -2.89 -10.71 2.42
N ILE A 222 -2.73 -10.14 3.63
CA ILE A 222 -3.25 -8.81 3.94
C ILE A 222 -2.66 -7.75 3.02
N HIS A 223 -1.40 -7.91 2.58
CA HIS A 223 -0.77 -6.99 1.62
C HIS A 223 -1.38 -7.02 0.21
N GLN A 224 -2.20 -8.03 -0.14
CA GLN A 224 -2.90 -8.10 -1.43
C GLN A 224 -4.20 -7.26 -1.45
N PHE A 225 -4.71 -6.87 -0.28
CA PHE A 225 -5.83 -5.93 -0.11
C PHE A 225 -5.35 -4.49 0.01
#